data_AF-A0A2S8GBR2-F1
#
_entry.id   AF-A0A2S8GBR2-F1
#
_cell.length_a   1.000
_cell.length_b   1.000
_cell.length_c   1.000
_cell.angle_alpha   90.00
_cell.angle_beta   90.00
_cell.angle_gamma   90.00
#
_symmetry.space_group_name_H-M   'P 1'
#
loop_
_entity.id
_entity.type
_entity.pdbx_description
1 polymer ?
#
loop_
_entity_poly.entity_id
_entity_poly.type
_entity_poly.pdbx_seq_one_letter_code
_entity_poly.pdbx_strand_id
1 'polypeptide(L)'
;MLRPLFLIGFLIAASTASAAERESLDKLAQEHQEFAWSIKIEEANGSDNLYGEPGNNHFRRFYQADSANQKKQTWTQYEGWIKTFYSGNLLVSGWKSAAEKFCQNIQAEEERKEAVYYLNVLGRVIAAEWAKDAKHARITSADVQKWATELTTLEQKEGQRLAALKKLAKNVSSALASDKQISRN
;
A
#
# COMPACT_ATOMS: atom_id res chain seq x y z
N MET A 1 -31.32 -3.72 2.51
CA MET A 1 -30.13 -4.00 1.67
C MET A 1 -29.10 -4.69 2.56
N LEU A 2 -28.96 -6.01 2.44
CA LEU A 2 -28.00 -6.80 3.24
C LEU A 2 -26.58 -6.59 2.69
N ARG A 3 -25.66 -6.11 3.53
CA ARG A 3 -24.22 -6.19 3.27
C ARG A 3 -23.77 -7.66 3.43
N PRO A 4 -22.98 -8.23 2.50
CA PRO A 4 -22.43 -9.56 2.71
C PRO A 4 -21.34 -9.48 3.78
N LEU A 5 -21.52 -10.22 4.88
CA LEU A 5 -20.44 -10.56 5.80
C LEU A 5 -19.47 -11.48 5.05
N PHE A 6 -18.31 -10.97 4.67
CA PHE A 6 -17.18 -11.84 4.35
C PHE A 6 -16.64 -12.39 5.68
N LEU A 7 -17.03 -13.62 6.00
CA LEU A 7 -16.35 -14.44 7.00
C LEU A 7 -14.92 -14.68 6.51
N ILE A 8 -13.97 -13.94 7.06
CA ILE A 8 -12.54 -14.17 6.84
C ILE A 8 -12.18 -15.43 7.62
N GLY A 9 -12.10 -16.57 6.92
CA GLY A 9 -11.49 -17.78 7.46
C GLY A 9 -10.03 -17.50 7.81
N PHE A 10 -9.69 -17.65 9.09
CA PHE A 10 -8.33 -17.63 9.60
C PHE A 10 -7.61 -18.90 9.14
N LEU A 11 -6.85 -18.80 8.06
CA LEU A 11 -5.76 -19.73 7.78
C LEU A 11 -4.58 -19.28 8.66
N ILE A 12 -4.30 -20.02 9.73
CA ILE A 12 -3.14 -19.79 10.58
C ILE A 12 -1.90 -20.26 9.80
N ALA A 13 -1.36 -19.39 8.96
CA ALA A 13 0.07 -19.46 8.64
C ALA A 13 0.81 -19.09 9.94
N ALA A 14 1.88 -19.83 10.27
CA ALA A 14 2.74 -19.45 11.40
C ALA A 14 3.36 -18.08 11.10
N SER A 15 2.74 -17.01 11.60
CA SER A 15 3.18 -15.65 11.36
C SER A 15 4.48 -15.38 12.12
N THR A 16 5.50 -14.93 11.39
CA THR A 16 6.79 -14.50 11.93
C THR A 16 6.71 -13.12 12.61
N ALA A 17 5.54 -12.46 12.56
CA ALA A 17 5.36 -11.12 13.10
C ALA A 17 5.37 -11.09 14.64
N SER A 18 5.97 -10.04 15.21
CA SER A 18 6.00 -9.71 16.63
C SER A 18 4.60 -9.40 17.18
N ALA A 19 4.45 -9.36 18.51
CA ALA A 19 3.16 -9.04 19.14
C ALA A 19 2.66 -7.62 18.80
N ALA A 20 3.58 -6.64 18.77
CA ALA A 20 3.26 -5.26 18.42
C ALA A 20 2.89 -5.11 16.92
N GLU A 21 3.56 -5.87 16.05
CA GLU A 21 3.22 -5.94 14.63
C GLU A 21 1.82 -6.51 14.42
N ARG A 22 1.48 -7.59 15.13
CA ARG A 22 0.14 -8.21 15.09
C ARG A 22 -0.95 -7.27 15.58
N GLU A 23 -0.71 -6.54 16.67
CA GLU A 23 -1.66 -5.54 17.17
C GLU A 23 -1.88 -4.41 16.13
N SER A 24 -0.81 -3.96 15.49
CA SER A 24 -0.87 -2.94 14.43
C SER A 24 -1.63 -3.44 13.20
N LEU A 25 -1.41 -4.70 12.82
CA LEU A 25 -2.10 -5.44 11.76
C LEU A 25 -3.59 -5.55 12.02
N ASP A 26 -3.96 -6.03 13.20
CA ASP A 26 -5.35 -6.21 13.60
C ASP A 26 -6.09 -4.88 13.60
N LYS A 27 -5.45 -3.83 14.14
CA LYS A 27 -6.02 -2.48 14.14
C LYS A 27 -6.21 -1.95 12.71
N LEU A 28 -5.20 -2.08 11.85
CA LEU A 28 -5.29 -1.64 10.47
C LEU A 28 -6.37 -2.42 9.70
N ALA A 29 -6.51 -3.72 9.94
CA ALA A 29 -7.52 -4.57 9.33
C ALA A 29 -8.95 -4.22 9.78
N GLN A 30 -9.12 -3.86 11.07
CA GLN A 30 -10.40 -3.39 11.60
C GLN A 30 -10.81 -2.04 11.01
N GLU A 31 -9.84 -1.13 10.85
CA GLU A 31 -10.07 0.21 10.32
C GLU A 31 -10.24 0.23 8.79
N HIS A 32 -9.55 -0.67 8.06
CA HIS A 32 -9.43 -0.66 6.61
C HIS A 32 -9.53 -2.08 6.02
N GLN A 33 -10.76 -2.60 5.92
CA GLN A 33 -11.01 -3.95 5.38
C GLN A 33 -10.48 -4.13 3.94
N GLU A 34 -10.45 -3.07 3.15
CA GLU A 34 -9.90 -3.06 1.80
C GLU A 34 -8.38 -3.32 1.74
N PHE A 35 -7.68 -3.23 2.87
CA PHE A 35 -6.25 -3.55 2.97
C PHE A 35 -6.00 -5.01 3.36
N ALA A 36 -7.03 -5.79 3.71
CA ALA A 36 -6.91 -7.12 4.30
C ALA A 36 -5.99 -8.07 3.52
N TRP A 37 -5.99 -7.99 2.19
CA TRP A 37 -5.12 -8.84 1.38
C TRP A 37 -3.64 -8.43 1.46
N SER A 38 -3.35 -7.13 1.44
CA SER A 38 -2.00 -6.59 1.62
C SER A 38 -1.47 -6.83 3.04
N ILE A 39 -2.36 -6.81 4.03
CA ILE A 39 -2.11 -7.15 5.44
C ILE A 39 -1.67 -8.61 5.57
N LYS A 40 -2.43 -9.55 4.99
CA LYS A 40 -2.07 -10.99 5.01
C LYS A 40 -0.72 -11.30 4.38
N ILE A 41 -0.32 -10.56 3.35
CA ILE A 41 1.01 -10.71 2.75
C ILE A 41 2.09 -10.24 3.73
N GLU A 42 1.85 -9.14 4.45
CA GLU A 42 2.80 -8.64 5.43
C GLU A 42 2.93 -9.57 6.63
N GLU A 43 1.84 -10.14 7.12
CA GLU A 43 1.83 -11.15 8.18
C GLU A 43 2.70 -12.37 7.87
N ALA A 44 2.76 -12.75 6.59
CA ALA A 44 3.52 -13.90 6.11
C ALA A 44 5.00 -13.57 5.87
N ASN A 45 5.33 -12.31 5.61
CA ASN A 45 6.69 -11.88 5.27
C ASN A 45 7.47 -11.34 6.47
N GLY A 46 6.79 -10.76 7.47
CA GLY A 46 7.41 -9.97 8.53
C GLY A 46 7.80 -8.56 8.05
N SER A 47 8.03 -7.62 8.98
CA SER A 47 8.28 -6.21 8.65
C SER A 47 9.77 -5.82 8.58
N ASP A 48 10.66 -6.80 8.52
CA ASP A 48 12.11 -6.56 8.64
C ASP A 48 12.70 -5.73 7.48
N ASN A 49 12.03 -5.69 6.32
CA ASN A 49 12.54 -5.01 5.14
C ASN A 49 11.45 -4.28 4.35
N LEU A 50 11.81 -3.14 3.75
CA LEU A 50 10.99 -2.49 2.74
C LEU A 50 11.00 -3.32 1.46
N TYR A 51 9.84 -3.87 1.12
CA TYR A 51 9.68 -4.58 -0.12
C TYR A 51 9.40 -3.57 -1.24
N GLY A 52 10.26 -3.56 -2.27
CA GLY A 52 9.87 -3.10 -3.60
C GLY A 52 8.77 -4.03 -4.16
N GLU A 53 8.38 -3.87 -5.43
CA GLU A 53 7.32 -4.66 -6.10
C GLU A 53 7.20 -6.09 -5.53
N PRO A 54 6.23 -6.35 -4.62
CA PRO A 54 6.07 -7.67 -4.03
C PRO A 54 5.89 -8.70 -5.14
N GLY A 55 6.54 -9.86 -4.99
CA GLY A 55 6.79 -10.82 -6.07
C GLY A 55 5.60 -11.07 -7.01
N ASN A 56 5.92 -11.32 -8.29
CA ASN A 56 5.01 -11.30 -9.45
C ASN A 56 3.62 -11.95 -9.27
N ASN A 57 3.46 -12.92 -8.39
CA ASN A 57 2.18 -13.58 -8.14
C ASN A 57 1.21 -12.76 -7.31
N HIS A 58 1.68 -11.79 -6.53
CA HIS A 58 0.82 -10.96 -5.69
C HIS A 58 -0.05 -10.05 -6.56
N PHE A 59 0.53 -9.09 -7.29
CA PHE A 59 -0.26 -8.16 -8.09
C PHE A 59 -1.09 -8.82 -9.19
N ARG A 60 -0.68 -10.02 -9.63
CA ARG A 60 -1.47 -10.81 -10.56
C ARG A 60 -2.86 -11.14 -10.01
N ARG A 61 -3.01 -11.35 -8.70
CA ARG A 61 -4.34 -11.59 -8.09
C ARG A 61 -5.20 -10.33 -8.11
N PHE A 62 -4.64 -9.16 -7.83
CA PHE A 62 -5.38 -7.89 -7.98
C PHE A 62 -5.86 -7.68 -9.41
N TYR A 63 -4.98 -7.91 -10.38
CA TYR A 63 -5.33 -7.81 -11.80
C TYR A 63 -6.42 -8.81 -12.19
N GLN A 64 -6.28 -10.08 -11.78
CA GLN A 64 -7.26 -11.15 -12.08
C GLN A 64 -8.63 -10.91 -11.43
N ALA A 65 -8.68 -10.26 -10.26
CA ALA A 65 -9.94 -9.91 -9.60
C ALA A 65 -10.66 -8.73 -10.28
N ASP A 66 -9.94 -7.90 -11.03
CA ASP A 66 -10.48 -6.69 -11.68
C ASP A 66 -10.80 -6.94 -13.16
N SER A 67 -11.97 -7.54 -13.41
CA SER A 67 -12.42 -7.82 -14.78
C SER A 67 -12.67 -6.56 -15.62
N ALA A 68 -12.89 -5.40 -15.00
CA ALA A 68 -13.07 -4.15 -15.71
C ALA A 68 -11.73 -3.62 -16.23
N ASN A 69 -10.68 -3.65 -15.40
CA ASN A 69 -9.34 -3.28 -15.82
C ASN A 69 -8.78 -4.23 -16.90
N GLN A 70 -9.05 -5.54 -16.79
CA GLN A 70 -8.63 -6.55 -17.78
C GLN A 70 -9.15 -6.26 -19.20
N LYS A 71 -10.30 -5.59 -19.34
CA LYS A 71 -10.86 -5.18 -20.64
C LYS A 71 -10.17 -3.96 -21.24
N LYS A 72 -9.36 -3.24 -20.46
CA LYS A 72 -8.72 -1.97 -20.85
C LYS A 72 -7.20 -2.07 -20.95
N GLN A 73 -6.61 -2.95 -20.16
CA GLN A 73 -5.17 -3.03 -19.96
C GLN A 73 -4.73 -4.49 -19.82
N THR A 74 -3.65 -4.87 -20.49
CA THR A 74 -3.02 -6.19 -20.35
C THR A 74 -2.26 -6.34 -19.04
N TRP A 75 -2.00 -7.57 -18.62
CA TRP A 75 -1.15 -7.84 -17.46
C TRP A 75 0.22 -7.15 -17.55
N THR A 76 0.89 -7.26 -18.71
CA THR A 76 2.23 -6.66 -18.91
C THR A 76 2.21 -5.14 -18.75
N GLN A 77 1.15 -4.48 -19.22
CA GLN A 77 1.00 -3.03 -19.02
C GLN A 77 0.78 -2.68 -17.55
N TYR A 78 -0.10 -3.40 -16.87
CA TYR A 78 -0.38 -3.22 -15.44
C TYR A 78 0.88 -3.43 -14.58
N GLU A 79 1.60 -4.52 -14.83
CA GLU A 79 2.89 -4.83 -14.20
C GLU A 79 3.93 -3.74 -14.47
N GLY A 80 3.99 -3.20 -15.69
CA GLY A 80 4.88 -2.08 -16.03
C GLY A 80 4.63 -0.81 -15.21
N TRP A 81 3.36 -0.52 -14.90
CA TRP A 81 3.02 0.60 -14.01
C TRP A 81 3.36 0.31 -12.56
N ILE A 82 3.17 -0.91 -12.07
CA ILE A 82 3.61 -1.30 -10.72
C ILE A 82 5.12 -1.11 -10.57
N LYS A 83 5.90 -1.57 -11.56
CA LYS A 83 7.36 -1.35 -11.60
C LYS A 83 7.68 0.13 -11.49
N THR A 84 7.05 0.94 -12.34
CA THR A 84 7.22 2.40 -12.36
C THR A 84 6.87 3.05 -11.02
N PHE A 85 5.82 2.59 -10.34
CA PHE A 85 5.46 3.09 -9.02
C PHE A 85 6.58 2.86 -7.99
N TYR A 86 7.13 1.64 -7.94
CA TYR A 86 8.16 1.30 -6.95
C TYR A 86 9.54 1.84 -7.30
N SER A 87 9.98 1.70 -8.56
CA SER A 87 11.30 2.14 -9.02
C SER A 87 11.37 3.65 -9.25
N GLY A 88 10.22 4.28 -9.51
CA GLY A 88 10.17 5.63 -10.03
C GLY A 88 10.53 5.67 -11.51
N ASN A 89 10.73 6.88 -12.00
CA ASN A 89 11.20 7.16 -13.35
C ASN A 89 12.29 8.23 -13.32
N LEU A 90 12.74 8.69 -14.50
CA LEU A 90 13.82 9.67 -14.63
C LEU A 90 13.56 10.98 -13.86
N LEU A 91 12.28 11.35 -13.64
CA LEU A 91 11.88 12.65 -13.09
C LEU A 91 11.34 12.57 -11.66
N VAL A 92 10.90 11.39 -11.20
CA VAL A 92 10.23 11.22 -9.90
C VAL A 92 10.77 9.99 -9.19
N SER A 93 11.23 10.18 -7.95
CA SER A 93 11.64 9.09 -7.07
C SER A 93 10.48 8.13 -6.83
N GLY A 94 10.74 6.82 -6.96
CA GLY A 94 9.74 5.78 -6.70
C GLY A 94 9.37 5.66 -5.24
N TRP A 95 8.26 4.96 -4.97
CA TRP A 95 7.77 4.68 -3.63
C TRP A 95 8.82 4.07 -2.72
N LYS A 96 9.64 3.15 -3.24
CA LYS A 96 10.70 2.49 -2.47
C LYS A 96 11.68 3.52 -1.88
N SER A 97 12.15 4.47 -2.70
CA SER A 97 13.07 5.50 -2.23
C SER A 97 12.43 6.46 -1.23
N ALA A 98 11.16 6.83 -1.44
CA ALA A 98 10.42 7.66 -0.48
C ALA A 98 10.25 6.95 0.87
N ALA A 99 9.89 5.67 0.85
CA ALA A 99 9.76 4.84 2.05
C ALA A 99 11.10 4.65 2.77
N GLU A 100 12.20 4.41 2.04
CA GLU A 100 13.54 4.30 2.62
C GLU A 100 13.94 5.58 3.33
N LYS A 101 13.76 6.74 2.68
CA LYS A 101 14.03 8.06 3.29
C LYS A 101 13.20 8.30 4.55
N PHE A 102 11.94 7.88 4.56
CA PHE A 102 11.08 7.99 5.73
C PHE A 102 11.61 7.17 6.92
N CYS A 103 12.13 5.97 6.67
CA CYS A 103 12.65 5.07 7.69
C CYS A 103 14.08 5.40 8.17
N GLN A 104 14.91 6.07 7.37
CA GLN A 104 16.34 6.31 7.65
C GLN A 104 16.63 6.89 9.03
N ASN A 105 15.76 7.77 9.54
CA ASN A 105 15.98 8.49 10.79
C ASN A 105 15.17 7.92 11.98
N ILE A 106 14.66 6.68 11.90
CA ILE A 106 13.96 6.01 13.00
C ILE A 106 14.96 5.16 13.78
N GLN A 107 15.28 5.56 15.01
CA GLN A 107 16.29 4.90 15.84
C GLN A 107 15.72 3.69 16.56
N ALA A 108 14.52 3.80 17.14
CA ALA A 108 13.85 2.67 17.76
C ALA A 108 13.54 1.57 16.73
N GLU A 109 14.08 0.38 16.94
CA GLU A 109 13.92 -0.76 16.03
C GLU A 109 12.44 -1.14 15.85
N GLU A 110 11.69 -1.18 16.95
CA GLU A 110 10.26 -1.52 16.92
C GLU A 110 9.42 -0.48 16.16
N GLU A 111 9.73 0.83 16.33
CA GLU A 111 9.05 1.87 15.55
C GLU A 111 9.43 1.78 14.06
N ARG A 112 10.68 1.44 13.76
CA ARG A 112 11.14 1.27 12.37
C ARG A 112 10.41 0.10 11.72
N LYS A 113 10.28 -1.03 12.41
CA LYS A 113 9.52 -2.21 11.97
C LYS A 113 8.05 -1.86 11.72
N GLU A 114 7.38 -1.20 12.68
CA GLU A 114 5.99 -0.74 12.49
C GLU A 114 5.88 0.23 11.30
N ALA A 115 6.83 1.15 11.10
CA ALA A 115 6.82 2.05 9.95
C ALA A 115 6.98 1.31 8.61
N VAL A 116 7.93 0.38 8.51
CA VAL A 116 8.16 -0.46 7.33
C VAL A 116 6.91 -1.27 7.01
N TYR A 117 6.28 -1.84 8.04
CA TYR A 117 5.02 -2.56 7.94
C TYR A 117 3.93 -1.71 7.24
N TYR A 118 3.66 -0.51 7.75
CA TYR A 118 2.65 0.38 7.16
C TYR A 118 3.01 0.75 5.72
N LEU A 119 4.27 1.08 5.46
CA LEU A 119 4.76 1.48 4.13
C LEU A 119 4.65 0.35 3.10
N ASN A 120 4.87 -0.90 3.51
CA ASN A 120 4.72 -2.07 2.66
C ASN A 120 3.24 -2.32 2.31
N VAL A 121 2.35 -2.26 3.30
CA VAL A 121 0.90 -2.41 3.08
C VAL A 121 0.37 -1.30 2.19
N LEU A 122 0.68 -0.04 2.52
CA LEU A 122 0.23 1.12 1.75
C LEU A 122 0.80 1.11 0.33
N GLY A 123 2.09 0.83 0.17
CA GLY A 123 2.73 0.73 -1.14
C GLY A 123 2.01 -0.28 -2.04
N ARG A 124 1.66 -1.46 -1.51
CA ARG A 124 0.92 -2.49 -2.27
C ARG A 124 -0.45 -2.01 -2.70
N VAL A 125 -1.20 -1.43 -1.77
CA VAL A 125 -2.57 -0.98 -2.04
C VAL A 125 -2.57 0.15 -3.06
N ILE A 126 -1.69 1.14 -2.88
CA ILE A 126 -1.56 2.29 -3.79
C ILE A 126 -1.13 1.80 -5.17
N ALA A 127 -0.09 0.97 -5.26
CA ALA A 127 0.39 0.43 -6.54
C ALA A 127 -0.70 -0.34 -7.28
N ALA A 128 -1.42 -1.21 -6.56
CA ALA A 128 -2.45 -2.07 -7.15
C ALA A 128 -3.61 -1.27 -7.77
N GLU A 129 -3.97 -0.14 -7.16
CA GLU A 129 -5.02 0.72 -7.69
C GLU A 129 -4.50 1.70 -8.75
N TRP A 130 -3.36 2.36 -8.51
CA TRP A 130 -2.80 3.37 -9.40
C TRP A 130 -2.34 2.79 -10.74
N ALA A 131 -1.90 1.53 -10.76
CA ALA A 131 -1.42 0.86 -11.96
C ALA A 131 -2.53 0.51 -12.96
N LYS A 132 -3.80 0.60 -12.56
CA LYS A 132 -4.96 0.36 -13.43
C LYS A 132 -5.03 1.38 -14.57
N ASP A 133 -5.86 1.09 -15.57
CA ASP A 133 -6.23 2.07 -16.58
C ASP A 133 -6.74 3.37 -15.95
N ALA A 134 -6.34 4.51 -16.52
CA ALA A 134 -6.57 5.83 -15.96
C ALA A 134 -8.05 6.16 -15.71
N LYS A 135 -8.95 5.62 -16.55
CA LYS A 135 -10.39 5.86 -16.42
C LYS A 135 -11.03 4.96 -15.35
N HIS A 136 -10.27 4.04 -14.78
CA HIS A 136 -10.73 3.04 -13.81
C HIS A 136 -10.02 3.14 -12.46
N ALA A 137 -8.77 3.64 -12.44
CA ALA A 137 -8.02 3.88 -11.22
C ALA A 137 -8.71 4.95 -10.37
N ARG A 138 -8.96 4.68 -9.10
CA ARG A 138 -9.47 5.68 -8.13
C ARG A 138 -8.37 6.53 -7.51
N ILE A 139 -7.13 6.00 -7.51
CA ILE A 139 -5.93 6.70 -7.07
C ILE A 139 -5.23 7.30 -8.30
N THR A 140 -5.07 8.61 -8.30
CA THR A 140 -4.43 9.35 -9.39
C THR A 140 -2.93 9.53 -9.18
N SER A 141 -2.21 9.91 -10.23
CA SER A 141 -0.82 10.37 -10.08
C SER A 141 -0.69 11.61 -9.19
N ALA A 142 -1.72 12.46 -9.11
CA ALA A 142 -1.73 13.60 -8.20
C ALA A 142 -1.82 13.15 -6.73
N ASP A 143 -2.63 12.13 -6.43
CA ASP A 143 -2.71 11.53 -5.09
C ASP A 143 -1.34 10.91 -4.71
N VAL A 144 -0.74 10.11 -5.60
CA VAL A 144 0.58 9.50 -5.39
C VAL A 144 1.66 10.54 -5.16
N GLN A 145 1.73 11.57 -6.01
CA GLN A 145 2.73 12.64 -5.88
C GLN A 145 2.56 13.39 -4.55
N LYS A 146 1.32 13.72 -4.18
CA LYS A 146 1.01 14.38 -2.90
C LYS A 146 1.50 13.55 -1.72
N TRP A 147 1.17 12.26 -1.68
CA TRP A 147 1.56 11.39 -0.57
C TRP A 147 3.07 11.12 -0.52
N ALA A 148 3.73 10.97 -1.67
CA ALA A 148 5.19 10.85 -1.73
C ALA A 148 5.86 12.12 -1.20
N THR A 149 5.37 13.31 -1.59
CA THR A 149 5.85 14.57 -1.06
C THR A 149 5.62 14.65 0.45
N GLU A 150 4.41 14.34 0.94
CA GLU A 150 4.10 14.29 2.37
C GLU A 150 5.07 13.37 3.13
N LEU A 151 5.38 12.17 2.63
CA LEU A 151 6.36 11.28 3.28
C LEU A 151 7.78 11.90 3.36
N THR A 152 8.18 12.65 2.36
CA THR A 152 9.56 13.19 2.27
C THR A 152 9.76 14.56 2.93
N THR A 153 8.71 15.37 3.08
CA THR A 153 8.80 16.72 3.70
C THR A 153 8.65 16.69 5.22
N LEU A 154 8.31 15.54 5.75
CA LEU A 154 8.06 15.32 7.16
C LEU A 154 9.37 15.15 7.93
N GLU A 155 9.94 16.26 8.43
CA GLU A 155 10.92 16.25 9.53
C GLU A 155 10.21 15.86 10.83
N GLN A 156 9.87 14.58 10.96
CA GLN A 156 9.06 14.10 12.07
C GLN A 156 9.93 13.53 13.18
N LYS A 157 9.63 13.98 14.41
CA LYS A 157 10.09 13.35 15.63
C LYS A 157 9.54 11.92 15.71
N GLU A 158 10.26 11.08 16.44
CA GLU A 158 9.84 9.74 16.84
C GLU A 158 8.40 9.78 17.41
N GLY A 159 7.53 8.86 17.00
CA GLY A 159 6.09 8.83 17.31
C GLY A 159 5.18 9.65 16.39
N GLN A 160 5.63 10.76 15.79
CA GLN A 160 4.81 11.52 14.83
C GLN A 160 4.76 10.85 13.45
N ARG A 161 5.79 10.06 13.13
CA ARG A 161 5.89 9.26 11.89
C ARG A 161 4.78 8.23 11.77
N LEU A 162 4.53 7.46 12.83
CA LEU A 162 3.44 6.49 12.83
C LEU A 162 2.07 7.16 12.69
N ALA A 163 1.87 8.32 13.33
CA ALA A 163 0.64 9.10 13.15
C ALA A 163 0.48 9.57 11.69
N ALA A 164 1.57 9.96 11.01
CA ALA A 164 1.55 10.32 9.60
C ALA A 164 1.18 9.12 8.71
N LEU A 165 1.71 7.93 8.99
CA LEU A 165 1.37 6.71 8.24
C LEU A 165 -0.10 6.29 8.46
N LYS A 166 -0.61 6.40 9.69
CA LYS A 166 -2.05 6.17 10.00
C LYS A 166 -2.94 7.18 9.27
N LYS A 167 -2.53 8.46 9.21
CA LYS A 167 -3.23 9.48 8.42
C LYS A 167 -3.20 9.15 6.93
N LEU A 168 -2.07 8.68 6.40
CA LEU A 168 -1.94 8.26 5.02
C LEU A 168 -2.86 7.06 4.71
N ALA A 169 -2.91 6.06 5.59
CA ALA A 169 -3.85 4.94 5.48
C ALA A 169 -5.29 5.40 5.33
N LYS A 170 -5.73 6.34 6.18
CA LYS A 170 -7.05 6.97 6.08
C LYS A 170 -7.29 7.70 4.76
N ASN A 171 -6.29 8.42 4.25
CA ASN A 171 -6.38 9.12 2.97
C ASN A 171 -6.50 8.13 1.80
N VAL A 172 -5.70 7.05 1.81
CA VAL A 172 -5.75 5.99 0.79
C VAL A 172 -7.12 5.31 0.80
N SER A 173 -7.60 4.93 1.98
CA SER A 173 -8.94 4.37 2.17
C SER A 173 -10.03 5.27 1.60
N SER A 174 -9.96 6.57 1.90
CA SER A 174 -10.93 7.55 1.40
C SER A 174 -10.86 7.70 -0.13
N ALA A 175 -9.66 7.65 -0.72
CA ALA A 175 -9.49 7.68 -2.18
C ALA A 175 -10.09 6.43 -2.84
N LEU A 176 -9.90 5.24 -2.25
CA LEU A 176 -10.50 4.00 -2.73
C LEU A 176 -12.03 3.96 -2.60
N ALA A 177 -12.60 4.64 -1.61
CA ALA A 177 -14.04 4.74 -1.47
C ALA A 177 -14.69 5.75 -2.44
N SER A 178 -13.89 6.57 -3.12
CA SER A 178 -14.40 7.65 -3.97
C SER A 178 -14.63 7.21 -5.42
N ASP A 179 -15.80 7.52 -5.96
CA ASP A 179 -16.07 7.45 -7.41
C ASP A 179 -15.51 8.70 -8.11
N LYS A 180 -14.18 8.79 -8.22
CA LYS A 180 -13.54 9.89 -8.95
C LYS A 180 -13.58 9.59 -10.46
N GLN A 181 -14.17 10.50 -11.23
CA GLN A 181 -14.08 10.48 -12.70
C GLN A 181 -12.72 11.07 -13.10
N ILE A 182 -11.80 10.26 -13.64
CA ILE A 182 -10.40 10.67 -13.83
C ILE A 182 -10.03 10.77 -15.31
N SER A 183 -9.52 11.95 -15.68
CA SER A 183 -8.79 12.23 -16.93
C SER A 183 -7.30 12.34 -16.58
N ARG A 184 -6.43 11.60 -17.27
CA ARG A 184 -4.98 11.85 -17.20
C ARG A 184 -4.63 12.90 -18.26
N ASN A 185 -4.01 13.99 -17.81
CA ASN A 185 -3.21 14.86 -18.65
C ASN A 185 -1.88 14.17 -19.00
#